data_AF-A0A5C6M2K2-F1
#
_entry.id   AF-A0A5C6M2K2-F1
#
_cell.length_a   1.000
_cell.length_b   1.000
_cell.length_c   1.000
_cell.angle_alpha   90.00
_cell.angle_beta   90.00
_cell.angle_gamma   90.00
#
_symmetry.space_group_name_H-M   'P 1'
#
loop_
_entity.id
_entity.type
_entity.pdbx_description
1 polymer ?
#
loop_
_entity_poly.entity_id
_entity_poly.type
_entity_poly.pdbx_seq_one_letter_code
_entity_poly.pdbx_strand_id
1 'polypeptide(L)'
;MFLRRLLLSVLFCTCVSPVHAQAPDGPETLTVITHNVWYGFTKKGEPRHGEWLRWMAAQAPDVVSLQELNGYTAERLASDARAWGHAHSVLLKQDGFPTGITSRYPISDVRILRDGFHHGLLRCRIQGLWFYVIHFHPSNFERRIAEAGLLAADVASLPEADPRILLAGDFNGFSPADRSHYDSDARLVPFFQQLDARNPGAKNLNNGRMDYGGIEAILQQGYVDVLAASRWSSETFAGSFPTPLVSDEDHGTDRRLDYLFASPNLASSVESPVILRDPVTARLSDHYPVRAVVRLQPAQAASVFEGAPQLLSETGAGEGPAWHPQLGLLTSGEGNINLRDRSGTVSVYVAEAGSNGLLVDREGRIVVCEPVRRRVSRRTLDGKTTVLAETFGGKKFNQPNDVAVDSKNRLYFTDP
;
A
#
# COMPACT_ATOMS: atom_id res chain seq x y z
N MET A 1 -37.49 72.87 -32.60
CA MET A 1 -37.57 71.75 -31.64
C MET A 1 -37.69 70.46 -32.43
N PHE A 2 -36.63 69.65 -32.52
CA PHE A 2 -36.67 68.19 -32.68
C PHE A 2 -35.22 67.72 -32.85
N LEU A 3 -34.64 67.21 -31.77
CA LEU A 3 -33.33 66.59 -31.74
C LEU A 3 -33.49 65.13 -32.22
N ARG A 4 -33.15 64.84 -33.48
CA ARG A 4 -32.98 63.45 -33.96
C ARG A 4 -31.52 63.05 -33.76
N ARG A 5 -31.26 62.17 -32.79
CA ARG A 5 -29.95 61.52 -32.59
C ARG A 5 -29.82 60.35 -33.56
N LEU A 6 -28.77 60.37 -34.37
CA LEU A 6 -28.24 59.23 -35.10
C LEU A 6 -27.20 58.56 -34.19
N LEU A 7 -27.43 57.31 -33.78
CA LEU A 7 -26.46 56.52 -33.03
C LEU A 7 -25.98 55.39 -33.96
N LEU A 8 -24.71 55.49 -34.38
CA LEU A 8 -23.95 54.39 -34.95
C LEU A 8 -23.69 53.34 -33.86
N SER A 9 -24.21 52.14 -34.05
CA SER A 9 -23.87 50.97 -33.22
C SER A 9 -22.53 50.39 -33.70
N VAL A 10 -21.49 50.53 -32.87
CA VAL A 10 -20.23 49.81 -33.04
C VAL A 10 -20.42 48.41 -32.46
N LEU A 11 -20.31 47.37 -33.29
CA LEU A 11 -20.28 45.98 -32.85
C LEU A 11 -18.94 45.69 -32.16
N PHE A 12 -18.95 45.46 -30.85
CA PHE A 12 -17.82 44.84 -30.14
C PHE A 12 -17.99 43.32 -30.20
N CYS A 13 -17.15 42.65 -30.98
CA CYS A 13 -17.06 41.20 -31.00
C CYS A 13 -16.20 40.75 -29.80
N THR A 14 -16.83 40.42 -28.68
CA THR A 14 -16.14 39.80 -27.55
C THR A 14 -16.13 38.29 -27.74
N CYS A 15 -14.96 37.75 -28.09
CA CYS A 15 -14.70 36.31 -28.04
C CYS A 15 -14.77 35.85 -26.58
N VAL A 16 -15.88 35.24 -26.18
CA VAL A 16 -15.98 34.53 -24.90
C VAL A 16 -15.46 33.12 -25.14
N SER A 17 -14.24 32.84 -24.67
CA SER A 17 -13.72 31.48 -24.60
C SER A 17 -14.66 30.64 -23.73
N PRO A 18 -14.98 29.39 -24.10
CA PRO A 18 -15.81 28.54 -23.25
C PRO A 18 -14.99 28.21 -22.00
N VAL A 19 -15.44 28.70 -20.85
CA VAL A 19 -15.07 28.14 -19.55
C VAL A 19 -15.48 26.67 -19.61
N HIS A 20 -14.49 25.79 -19.75
CA HIS A 20 -14.71 24.37 -19.54
C HIS A 20 -15.19 24.22 -18.10
N ALA A 21 -16.46 23.87 -17.93
CA ALA A 21 -16.96 23.39 -16.66
C ALA A 21 -16.16 22.12 -16.33
N GLN A 22 -15.21 22.22 -15.39
CA GLN A 22 -14.63 21.05 -14.76
C GLN A 22 -15.79 20.24 -14.18
N ALA A 23 -15.86 18.95 -14.57
CA ALA A 23 -16.69 17.98 -13.88
C ALA A 23 -16.37 18.05 -12.37
N PRO A 24 -17.34 17.82 -11.48
CA PRO A 24 -17.07 17.85 -10.04
C PRO A 24 -15.90 16.89 -9.76
N ASP A 25 -14.85 17.42 -9.14
CA ASP A 25 -13.64 16.64 -8.84
C ASP A 25 -14.07 15.37 -8.09
N GLY A 26 -13.79 14.20 -8.69
CA GLY A 26 -13.98 12.91 -8.03
C GLY A 26 -13.15 12.85 -6.74
N PRO A 27 -13.37 11.83 -5.89
CA PRO A 27 -12.63 11.76 -4.64
C PRO A 27 -11.12 11.66 -4.90
N GLU A 28 -10.30 12.25 -4.04
CA GLU A 28 -8.84 12.07 -4.14
C GLU A 28 -8.41 10.64 -3.81
N THR A 29 -9.16 9.98 -2.92
CA THR A 29 -8.87 8.63 -2.42
C THR A 29 -10.13 7.76 -2.36
N LEU A 30 -9.92 6.44 -2.39
CA LEU A 30 -10.96 5.45 -2.13
C LEU A 30 -10.55 4.57 -0.95
N THR A 31 -11.39 4.49 0.08
CA THR A 31 -11.27 3.46 1.10
C THR A 31 -11.91 2.18 0.60
N VAL A 32 -11.11 1.13 0.41
CA VAL A 32 -11.56 -0.17 -0.10
C VAL A 32 -11.50 -1.21 1.02
N ILE A 33 -12.58 -1.97 1.17
CA ILE A 33 -12.63 -3.14 2.07
C ILE A 33 -12.93 -4.40 1.25
N THR A 34 -12.28 -5.51 1.58
CA THR A 34 -12.70 -6.84 1.15
C THR A 34 -12.99 -7.72 2.36
N HIS A 35 -14.06 -8.52 2.29
CA HIS A 35 -14.49 -9.36 3.41
C HIS A 35 -15.35 -10.54 2.92
N ASN A 36 -14.88 -11.76 3.19
CA ASN A 36 -15.72 -12.96 3.14
C ASN A 36 -16.69 -12.96 4.35
N VAL A 37 -18.00 -12.92 4.09
CA VAL A 37 -19.02 -12.75 5.15
C VAL A 37 -19.59 -14.07 5.71
N TRP A 38 -19.04 -15.19 5.24
CA TRP A 38 -19.37 -16.53 5.68
C TRP A 38 -20.84 -16.90 5.57
N TYR A 39 -21.18 -17.49 4.42
CA TYR A 39 -22.53 -17.94 4.08
C TYR A 39 -23.63 -16.88 4.29
N GLY A 40 -23.38 -15.62 3.96
CA GLY A 40 -24.39 -14.56 4.05
C GLY A 40 -24.99 -14.42 5.45
N PHE A 41 -24.16 -14.67 6.46
CA PHE A 41 -24.46 -14.68 7.87
C PHE A 41 -25.27 -15.88 8.40
N THR A 42 -25.56 -16.93 7.62
CA THR A 42 -26.51 -17.98 8.02
C THR A 42 -25.96 -19.10 8.91
N LYS A 43 -24.63 -19.18 9.15
CA LYS A 43 -24.00 -20.32 9.85
C LYS A 43 -23.95 -20.20 11.38
N LYS A 44 -23.82 -18.98 11.92
CA LYS A 44 -23.90 -18.69 13.36
C LYS A 44 -24.99 -17.67 13.63
N GLY A 45 -25.55 -17.70 14.83
CA GLY A 45 -26.71 -16.90 15.22
C GLY A 45 -26.49 -15.38 15.20
N GLU A 46 -27.61 -14.67 15.21
CA GLU A 46 -27.69 -13.22 15.41
C GLU A 46 -27.25 -12.81 16.83
N PRO A 47 -26.82 -11.54 17.07
CA PRO A 47 -27.00 -10.32 16.27
C PRO A 47 -25.86 -9.99 15.28
N ARG A 48 -25.10 -10.99 14.81
CA ARG A 48 -23.89 -10.83 13.99
C ARG A 48 -24.10 -10.02 12.71
N HIS A 49 -25.18 -10.22 11.96
CA HIS A 49 -25.41 -9.44 10.73
C HIS A 49 -25.63 -7.96 11.06
N GLY A 50 -26.44 -7.66 12.07
CA GLY A 50 -26.66 -6.29 12.52
C GLY A 50 -25.41 -5.62 13.10
N GLU A 51 -24.55 -6.36 13.80
CA GLU A 51 -23.25 -5.88 14.25
C GLU A 51 -22.30 -5.60 13.09
N TRP A 52 -22.29 -6.47 12.09
CA TRP A 52 -21.51 -6.29 10.88
C TRP A 52 -21.94 -5.04 10.09
N LEU A 53 -23.26 -4.80 9.95
CA LEU A 53 -23.77 -3.58 9.31
C LEU A 53 -23.29 -2.31 10.03
N ARG A 54 -23.37 -2.28 11.37
CA ARG A 54 -22.88 -1.15 12.17
C ARG A 54 -21.37 -0.96 12.06
N TRP A 55 -20.62 -2.06 12.08
CA TRP A 55 -19.18 -2.03 11.93
C TRP A 55 -18.77 -1.52 10.55
N MET A 56 -19.41 -1.99 9.48
CA MET A 56 -19.14 -1.56 8.11
C MET A 56 -19.43 -0.06 7.94
N ALA A 57 -20.56 0.42 8.47
CA ALA A 57 -20.90 1.84 8.47
C ALA A 57 -19.84 2.69 9.20
N ALA A 58 -19.32 2.20 10.33
CA ALA A 58 -18.27 2.89 11.07
C ALA A 58 -16.92 2.93 10.34
N GLN A 59 -16.65 2.01 9.42
CA GLN A 59 -15.46 2.07 8.56
C GLN A 59 -15.59 3.13 7.45
N ALA A 60 -16.80 3.59 7.16
CA ALA A 60 -17.13 4.55 6.09
C ALA A 60 -16.45 4.26 4.73
N PRO A 61 -16.50 3.01 4.22
CA PRO A 61 -15.82 2.66 2.99
C PRO A 61 -16.41 3.40 1.78
N ASP A 62 -15.66 3.41 0.69
CA ASP A 62 -16.08 3.90 -0.63
C ASP A 62 -16.41 2.74 -1.58
N VAL A 63 -15.72 1.61 -1.42
CA VAL A 63 -15.92 0.38 -2.18
C VAL A 63 -15.78 -0.82 -1.24
N VAL A 64 -16.70 -1.78 -1.34
CA VAL A 64 -16.63 -3.04 -0.57
C VAL A 64 -16.77 -4.23 -1.50
N SER A 65 -15.75 -5.09 -1.52
CA SER A 65 -15.71 -6.40 -2.18
C SER A 65 -16.15 -7.50 -1.20
N LEU A 66 -17.12 -8.32 -1.57
CA LEU A 66 -17.76 -9.30 -0.67
C LEU A 66 -17.74 -10.71 -1.27
N GLN A 67 -17.42 -11.69 -0.43
CA GLN A 67 -17.45 -13.12 -0.77
C GLN A 67 -18.44 -13.86 0.13
N GLU A 68 -18.89 -15.03 -0.33
CA GLU A 68 -19.88 -15.89 0.33
C GLU A 68 -21.21 -15.19 0.67
N LEU A 69 -21.79 -14.48 -0.29
CA LEU A 69 -23.12 -13.89 -0.17
C LEU A 69 -24.24 -14.94 -0.35
N ASN A 70 -24.09 -16.12 0.25
CA ASN A 70 -25.06 -17.21 0.13
C ASN A 70 -26.44 -16.74 0.63
N GLY A 71 -27.49 -17.01 -0.15
CA GLY A 71 -28.84 -16.58 0.16
C GLY A 71 -29.10 -15.07 0.01
N TYR A 72 -28.17 -14.30 -0.56
CA TYR A 72 -28.43 -12.91 -0.94
C TYR A 72 -29.15 -12.84 -2.29
N THR A 73 -30.08 -11.89 -2.38
CA THR A 73 -30.56 -11.34 -3.65
C THR A 73 -29.88 -10.00 -3.92
N ALA A 74 -30.03 -9.47 -5.14
CA ALA A 74 -29.53 -8.14 -5.46
C ALA A 74 -30.17 -7.06 -4.57
N GLU A 75 -31.45 -7.21 -4.23
CA GLU A 75 -32.20 -6.29 -3.38
C GLU A 75 -31.70 -6.33 -1.93
N ARG A 76 -31.38 -7.52 -1.41
CA ARG A 76 -30.78 -7.67 -0.06
C ARG A 76 -29.41 -7.02 -0.02
N LEU A 77 -28.55 -7.28 -1.00
CA LEU A 77 -27.23 -6.65 -1.10
C LEU A 77 -27.34 -5.12 -1.17
N ALA A 78 -28.26 -4.61 -1.99
CA ALA A 78 -28.52 -3.17 -2.09
C ALA A 78 -29.07 -2.58 -0.78
N SER A 79 -29.86 -3.35 -0.02
CA SER A 79 -30.36 -2.94 1.29
C SER A 79 -29.25 -2.81 2.31
N ASP A 80 -28.38 -3.81 2.39
CA ASP A 80 -27.19 -3.77 3.25
C ASP A 80 -26.28 -2.61 2.83
N ALA A 81 -26.02 -2.44 1.53
CA ALA A 81 -25.22 -1.35 0.97
C ALA A 81 -25.67 0.05 1.46
N ARG A 82 -26.99 0.28 1.49
CA ARG A 82 -27.56 1.54 1.99
C ARG A 82 -27.27 1.78 3.47
N ALA A 83 -27.13 0.73 4.29
CA ALA A 83 -26.84 0.87 5.72
C ALA A 83 -25.47 1.50 6.00
N TRP A 84 -24.52 1.42 5.06
CA TRP A 84 -23.21 2.09 5.15
C TRP A 84 -23.00 3.17 4.07
N GLY A 85 -24.08 3.65 3.44
CA GLY A 85 -24.05 4.81 2.54
C GLY A 85 -23.65 4.52 1.09
N HIS A 86 -23.75 3.26 0.64
CA HIS A 86 -23.52 2.90 -0.76
C HIS A 86 -24.82 2.93 -1.56
N ALA A 87 -24.81 3.68 -2.66
CA ALA A 87 -25.96 3.80 -3.58
C ALA A 87 -25.95 2.74 -4.69
N HIS A 88 -24.81 2.07 -4.91
CA HIS A 88 -24.60 1.13 -6.00
C HIS A 88 -24.15 -0.23 -5.48
N SER A 89 -24.66 -1.30 -6.08
CA SER A 89 -24.29 -2.67 -5.75
C SER A 89 -24.50 -3.60 -6.94
N VAL A 90 -23.62 -4.60 -7.08
CA VAL A 90 -23.75 -5.67 -8.08
C VAL A 90 -23.50 -7.01 -7.39
N LEU A 91 -24.42 -7.96 -7.59
CA LEU A 91 -24.29 -9.34 -7.15
C LEU A 91 -23.91 -10.22 -8.35
N LEU A 92 -22.95 -11.13 -8.16
CA LEU A 92 -22.47 -12.02 -9.24
C LEU A 92 -23.54 -13.01 -9.71
N LYS A 93 -24.18 -13.69 -8.77
CA LYS A 93 -25.23 -14.70 -8.98
C LYS A 93 -25.97 -14.96 -7.66
N GLN A 94 -26.98 -15.83 -7.65
CA GLN A 94 -27.70 -16.20 -6.41
C GLN A 94 -27.45 -17.65 -5.96
N ASP A 95 -26.91 -18.50 -6.84
CA ASP A 95 -26.61 -19.90 -6.55
C ASP A 95 -25.17 -20.11 -6.03
N GLY A 96 -24.95 -21.20 -5.28
CA GLY A 96 -23.63 -21.59 -4.79
C GLY A 96 -23.07 -20.59 -3.77
N PHE A 97 -21.87 -20.07 -4.06
CA PHE A 97 -21.15 -19.09 -3.23
C PHE A 97 -20.95 -17.79 -4.01
N PRO A 98 -21.96 -16.89 -4.02
CA PRO A 98 -21.86 -15.66 -4.77
C PRO A 98 -20.85 -14.68 -4.17
N THR A 99 -20.26 -13.88 -5.05
CA THR A 99 -19.56 -12.66 -4.66
C THR A 99 -20.37 -11.44 -5.04
N GLY A 100 -20.00 -10.28 -4.51
CA GLY A 100 -20.64 -9.01 -4.84
C GLY A 100 -19.75 -7.83 -4.55
N ILE A 101 -20.10 -6.68 -5.10
CA ILE A 101 -19.41 -5.42 -4.84
C ILE A 101 -20.43 -4.32 -4.59
N THR A 102 -20.11 -3.43 -3.67
CA THR A 102 -20.93 -2.23 -3.39
C THR A 102 -20.05 -0.99 -3.45
N SER A 103 -20.62 0.14 -3.84
CA SER A 103 -19.89 1.40 -3.89
C SER A 103 -20.76 2.62 -3.61
N ARG A 104 -20.13 3.64 -3.01
CA ARG A 104 -20.66 5.01 -2.94
C ARG A 104 -20.80 5.64 -4.33
N TYR A 105 -19.94 5.26 -5.27
CA TYR A 105 -19.85 5.83 -6.62
C TYR A 105 -20.47 4.89 -7.67
N PRO A 106 -20.85 5.42 -8.86
CA PRO A 106 -21.40 4.60 -9.92
C PRO A 106 -20.49 3.43 -10.31
N ILE A 107 -21.10 2.26 -10.48
CA ILE A 107 -20.46 1.05 -10.98
C ILE A 107 -20.77 0.94 -12.48
N SER A 108 -19.75 0.90 -13.32
CA SER A 108 -19.86 0.73 -14.78
C SER A 108 -19.11 -0.51 -15.27
N ASP A 109 -19.23 -0.81 -16.57
CA ASP A 109 -18.44 -1.85 -17.27
C ASP A 109 -18.45 -3.23 -16.59
N VAL A 110 -19.62 -3.59 -16.05
CA VAL A 110 -19.82 -4.84 -15.31
C VAL A 110 -19.70 -6.03 -16.25
N ARG A 111 -18.86 -7.00 -15.86
CA ARG A 111 -18.74 -8.30 -16.52
C ARG A 111 -18.79 -9.42 -15.50
N ILE A 112 -19.59 -10.44 -15.78
CA ILE A 112 -19.69 -11.67 -15.00
C ILE A 112 -19.17 -12.83 -15.85
N LEU A 113 -18.20 -13.56 -15.34
CA LEU A 113 -17.61 -14.74 -15.97
C LEU A 113 -17.84 -15.94 -15.08
N ARG A 114 -18.44 -17.01 -15.60
CA ARG A 114 -18.73 -18.24 -14.84
C ARG A 114 -17.93 -19.44 -15.34
N ASP A 115 -17.72 -19.51 -16.65
CA ASP A 115 -17.07 -20.66 -17.26
C ASP A 115 -15.61 -20.77 -16.79
N GLY A 116 -15.25 -21.95 -16.29
CA GLY A 116 -13.92 -22.26 -15.77
C GLY A 116 -13.65 -21.78 -14.33
N PHE A 117 -14.43 -20.83 -13.82
CA PHE A 117 -14.33 -20.37 -12.42
C PHE A 117 -15.26 -21.16 -11.50
N HIS A 118 -14.76 -21.58 -10.35
CA HIS A 118 -15.52 -22.36 -9.38
C HIS A 118 -16.69 -21.55 -8.78
N HIS A 119 -16.40 -20.32 -8.36
CA HIS A 119 -17.41 -19.39 -7.83
C HIS A 119 -17.84 -18.32 -8.83
N GLY A 120 -17.12 -18.17 -9.95
CA GLY A 120 -17.31 -17.09 -10.91
C GLY A 120 -16.39 -15.91 -10.62
N LEU A 121 -16.31 -14.97 -11.56
CA LEU A 121 -15.59 -13.71 -11.45
C LEU A 121 -16.54 -12.55 -11.77
N LEU A 122 -16.54 -11.53 -10.92
CA LEU A 122 -17.20 -10.24 -11.16
C LEU A 122 -16.12 -9.19 -11.37
N ARG A 123 -16.16 -8.52 -12.52
CA ARG A 123 -15.35 -7.35 -12.84
C ARG A 123 -16.24 -6.14 -13.03
N CYS A 124 -15.83 -4.98 -12.56
CA CYS A 124 -16.47 -3.70 -12.89
C CYS A 124 -15.49 -2.54 -12.83
N ARG A 125 -15.95 -1.36 -13.22
CA ARG A 125 -15.20 -0.11 -13.15
C ARG A 125 -15.85 0.85 -12.15
N ILE A 126 -15.03 1.46 -11.29
CA ILE A 126 -15.44 2.45 -10.29
C ILE A 126 -14.35 3.52 -10.24
N GLN A 127 -14.73 4.79 -10.45
CA GLN A 127 -13.82 5.94 -10.36
C GLN A 127 -12.52 5.76 -11.17
N GLY A 128 -12.63 5.22 -12.38
CA GLY A 128 -11.52 5.01 -13.29
C GLY A 128 -10.66 3.75 -13.01
N LEU A 129 -10.87 3.06 -11.89
CA LEU A 129 -10.18 1.81 -11.54
C LEU A 129 -11.02 0.59 -11.96
N TRP A 130 -10.33 -0.47 -12.37
CA TRP A 130 -10.90 -1.79 -12.55
C TRP A 130 -10.86 -2.56 -11.24
N PHE A 131 -12.01 -3.08 -10.81
CA PHE A 131 -12.14 -3.95 -9.65
C PHE A 131 -12.47 -5.37 -10.11
N TYR A 132 -11.73 -6.34 -9.58
CA TYR A 132 -12.05 -7.76 -9.69
C TYR A 132 -12.36 -8.32 -8.31
N VAL A 133 -13.57 -8.86 -8.16
CA VAL A 133 -14.04 -9.50 -6.93
C VAL A 133 -13.66 -10.97 -6.97
N ILE A 134 -12.64 -11.34 -6.22
CA ILE A 134 -12.02 -12.67 -6.28
C ILE A 134 -12.64 -13.61 -5.24
N HIS A 135 -12.97 -14.83 -5.67
CA HIS A 135 -13.26 -15.95 -4.78
C HIS A 135 -12.80 -17.25 -5.46
N PHE A 136 -11.54 -17.62 -5.25
CA PHE A 136 -10.92 -18.77 -5.90
C PHE A 136 -11.26 -20.10 -5.22
N HIS A 137 -10.98 -21.20 -5.92
CA HIS A 137 -11.31 -22.54 -5.49
C HIS A 137 -10.73 -22.87 -4.09
N PRO A 138 -11.55 -23.31 -3.13
CA PRO A 138 -11.15 -23.46 -1.73
C PRO A 138 -10.16 -24.62 -1.53
N SER A 139 -10.38 -25.75 -2.21
CA SER A 139 -9.71 -27.00 -1.84
C SER A 139 -8.80 -27.61 -2.91
N ASN A 140 -8.41 -26.89 -3.96
CA ASN A 140 -7.66 -27.48 -5.07
C ASN A 140 -6.70 -26.45 -5.71
N PHE A 141 -5.40 -26.66 -5.52
CA PHE A 141 -4.40 -25.70 -5.98
C PHE A 141 -4.29 -25.60 -7.51
N GLU A 142 -4.47 -26.72 -8.23
CA GLU A 142 -4.43 -26.74 -9.70
C GLU A 142 -5.58 -25.89 -10.28
N ARG A 143 -6.74 -25.93 -9.62
CA ARG A 143 -7.90 -25.09 -9.98
C ARG A 143 -7.60 -23.61 -9.75
N ARG A 144 -6.99 -23.25 -8.62
CA ARG A 144 -6.59 -21.85 -8.35
C ARG A 144 -5.62 -21.31 -9.41
N ILE A 145 -4.64 -22.12 -9.82
CA ILE A 145 -3.70 -21.76 -10.91
C ILE A 145 -4.46 -21.54 -12.22
N ALA A 146 -5.40 -22.43 -12.56
CA ALA A 146 -6.21 -22.29 -13.76
C ALA A 146 -7.09 -21.02 -13.72
N GLU A 147 -7.73 -20.73 -12.59
CA GLU A 147 -8.53 -19.51 -12.39
C GLU A 147 -7.68 -18.24 -12.50
N ALA A 148 -6.45 -18.24 -11.97
CA ALA A 148 -5.50 -17.14 -12.15
C ALA A 148 -5.13 -16.93 -13.63
N GLY A 149 -5.03 -18.00 -14.43
CA GLY A 149 -4.82 -17.92 -15.88
C GLY A 149 -6.03 -17.36 -16.64
N LEU A 150 -7.25 -17.73 -16.24
CA LEU A 150 -8.48 -17.16 -16.80
C LEU A 150 -8.64 -15.67 -16.47
N LEU A 151 -8.26 -15.27 -15.26
CA LEU A 151 -8.18 -13.87 -14.85
C LEU A 151 -7.21 -13.09 -15.76
N ALA A 152 -6.01 -13.63 -16.00
CA ALA A 152 -5.02 -13.01 -16.89
C ALA A 152 -5.58 -12.79 -18.30
N ALA A 153 -6.32 -13.78 -18.83
CA ALA A 153 -6.95 -13.68 -20.14
C ALA A 153 -8.04 -12.60 -20.20
N ASP A 154 -8.87 -12.43 -19.16
CA ASP A 154 -9.84 -11.33 -19.12
C ASP A 154 -9.16 -9.97 -18.99
N VAL A 155 -8.12 -9.85 -18.16
CA VAL A 155 -7.33 -8.61 -18.01
C VAL A 155 -6.72 -8.19 -19.35
N ALA A 156 -6.19 -9.14 -20.12
CA ALA A 156 -5.67 -8.88 -21.47
C ALA A 156 -6.74 -8.42 -22.48
N SER A 157 -8.02 -8.60 -22.17
CA SER A 157 -9.14 -8.13 -23.00
C SER A 157 -9.58 -6.69 -22.67
N LEU A 158 -8.96 -6.04 -21.68
CA LEU A 158 -9.27 -4.66 -21.32
C LEU A 158 -8.85 -3.69 -22.43
N PRO A 159 -9.61 -2.58 -22.62
CA PRO A 159 -9.35 -1.64 -23.70
C PRO A 159 -8.11 -0.77 -23.44
N GLU A 160 -7.73 -0.56 -22.18
CA GLU A 160 -6.53 0.21 -21.84
C GLU A 160 -5.25 -0.62 -22.01
N ALA A 161 -4.19 0.03 -22.50
CA ALA A 161 -2.87 -0.59 -22.59
C ALA A 161 -2.20 -0.83 -21.23
N ASP A 162 -2.48 0.03 -20.24
CA ASP A 162 -1.93 -0.04 -18.89
C ASP A 162 -3.06 0.21 -17.85
N PRO A 163 -4.00 -0.74 -17.69
CA PRO A 163 -5.15 -0.57 -16.81
C PRO A 163 -4.73 -0.52 -15.34
N ARG A 164 -5.33 0.39 -14.57
CA ARG A 164 -5.18 0.46 -13.11
C ARG A 164 -6.17 -0.50 -12.48
N ILE A 165 -5.67 -1.60 -11.90
CA ILE A 165 -6.48 -2.73 -11.45
C ILE A 165 -6.27 -2.98 -9.96
N LEU A 166 -7.37 -3.23 -9.25
CA LEU A 166 -7.38 -3.79 -7.91
C LEU A 166 -8.08 -5.15 -7.91
N LEU A 167 -7.36 -6.21 -7.55
CA LEU A 167 -7.94 -7.53 -7.29
C LEU A 167 -8.19 -7.63 -5.78
N ALA A 168 -9.43 -7.88 -5.39
CA ALA A 168 -9.86 -7.84 -4.00
C ALA A 168 -10.75 -9.02 -3.66
N GLY A 169 -10.34 -9.86 -2.71
CA GLY A 169 -11.16 -10.98 -2.28
C GLY A 169 -10.43 -12.10 -1.59
N ASP A 170 -11.11 -13.24 -1.53
CA ASP A 170 -10.63 -14.48 -0.96
C ASP A 170 -9.99 -15.33 -2.07
N PHE A 171 -8.66 -15.45 -2.03
CA PHE A 171 -7.90 -16.20 -3.02
C PHE A 171 -7.76 -17.68 -2.66
N ASN A 172 -8.17 -18.08 -1.44
CA ASN A 172 -8.03 -19.44 -0.93
C ASN A 172 -6.61 -20.03 -1.14
N GLY A 173 -5.60 -19.16 -1.20
CA GLY A 173 -4.24 -19.49 -1.61
C GLY A 173 -3.20 -18.85 -0.70
N PHE A 174 -2.01 -19.44 -0.65
CA PHE A 174 -0.95 -19.06 0.27
C PHE A 174 0.11 -18.21 -0.44
N SER A 175 0.42 -17.05 0.12
CA SER A 175 1.47 -16.18 -0.41
C SER A 175 2.86 -16.73 -0.15
N PRO A 176 3.76 -16.76 -1.16
CA PRO A 176 5.18 -17.06 -0.97
C PRO A 176 5.87 -16.15 0.04
N ALA A 177 5.37 -14.93 0.24
CA ALA A 177 5.90 -13.99 1.23
C ALA A 177 5.74 -14.50 2.68
N ASP A 178 4.75 -15.37 2.91
CA ASP A 178 4.45 -15.94 4.22
C ASP A 178 4.96 -17.40 4.35
N ARG A 179 5.76 -17.88 3.38
CA ARG A 179 6.25 -19.27 3.28
C ARG A 179 6.95 -19.75 4.56
N SER A 180 7.80 -18.91 5.15
CA SER A 180 8.52 -19.26 6.38
C SER A 180 7.57 -19.55 7.54
N HIS A 181 6.42 -18.88 7.61
CA HIS A 181 5.39 -19.14 8.60
C HIS A 181 4.69 -20.47 8.32
N TYR A 182 4.18 -20.67 7.10
CA TYR A 182 3.40 -21.88 6.78
C TYR A 182 4.25 -23.16 6.80
N ASP A 183 5.47 -23.12 6.28
CA ASP A 183 6.34 -24.29 6.22
C ASP A 183 6.92 -24.67 7.61
N SER A 184 6.95 -23.73 8.56
CA SER A 184 7.36 -24.01 9.95
C SER A 184 6.21 -24.44 10.87
N ASP A 185 4.96 -24.28 10.43
CA ASP A 185 3.79 -24.71 11.18
C ASP A 185 3.58 -26.23 11.10
N ALA A 186 3.82 -26.92 12.21
CA ALA A 186 3.71 -28.37 12.30
C ALA A 186 2.28 -28.91 12.16
N ARG A 187 1.24 -28.06 12.19
CA ARG A 187 -0.16 -28.46 12.12
C ARG A 187 -0.78 -28.35 10.73
N LEU A 188 -0.31 -27.43 9.87
CA LEU A 188 -0.97 -27.15 8.60
C LEU A 188 -0.96 -28.34 7.64
N VAL A 189 0.20 -28.97 7.43
CA VAL A 189 0.29 -30.11 6.53
C VAL A 189 -0.57 -31.29 7.01
N PRO A 190 -0.50 -31.74 8.28
CA PRO A 190 -1.40 -32.78 8.79
C PRO A 190 -2.89 -32.42 8.64
N PHE A 191 -3.26 -31.15 8.90
CA PHE A 191 -4.63 -30.68 8.76
C PHE A 191 -5.14 -30.82 7.32
N PHE A 192 -4.41 -30.28 6.33
CA PHE A 192 -4.80 -30.38 4.93
C PHE A 192 -4.73 -31.80 4.37
N GLN A 193 -3.81 -32.62 4.86
CA GLN A 193 -3.77 -34.05 4.50
C GLN A 193 -5.04 -34.78 4.92
N GLN A 194 -5.59 -34.46 6.10
CA GLN A 194 -6.88 -35.01 6.53
C GLN A 194 -8.04 -34.52 5.66
N LEU A 195 -8.04 -33.25 5.26
CA LEU A 195 -9.07 -32.71 4.36
C LEU A 195 -9.01 -33.36 2.97
N ASP A 196 -7.81 -33.51 2.40
CA ASP A 196 -7.60 -34.17 1.12
C ASP A 196 -8.04 -35.65 1.16
N ALA A 197 -7.80 -36.34 2.28
CA ALA A 197 -8.24 -37.72 2.46
C ALA A 197 -9.78 -37.87 2.54
N ARG A 198 -10.50 -36.84 3.02
CA ARG A 198 -11.97 -36.86 3.16
C ARG A 198 -12.70 -36.53 1.85
N ASN A 199 -12.04 -35.83 0.93
CA ASN A 199 -12.63 -35.40 -0.33
C ASN A 199 -11.72 -35.76 -1.51
N PRO A 200 -12.06 -36.80 -2.32
CA PRO A 200 -11.26 -37.22 -3.46
C PRO A 200 -11.00 -36.14 -4.54
N GLY A 201 -11.82 -35.08 -4.58
CA GLY A 201 -11.63 -33.93 -5.47
C GLY A 201 -10.71 -32.84 -4.92
N ALA A 202 -10.35 -32.92 -3.64
CA ALA A 202 -9.47 -31.96 -2.99
C ALA A 202 -7.99 -32.27 -3.27
N LYS A 203 -7.24 -31.20 -3.49
CA LYS A 203 -5.80 -31.15 -3.67
C LYS A 203 -5.32 -29.89 -2.98
N ASN A 204 -5.39 -29.84 -1.66
CA ASN A 204 -4.87 -28.72 -0.88
C ASN A 204 -3.35 -28.74 -0.84
N LEU A 205 -2.77 -29.93 -0.68
CA LEU A 205 -1.32 -30.15 -0.69
C LEU A 205 -0.81 -30.47 -2.09
N ASN A 206 0.39 -29.98 -2.40
CA ASN A 206 1.13 -30.30 -3.61
C ASN A 206 2.30 -31.23 -3.26
N ASN A 207 2.18 -32.52 -3.64
CA ASN A 207 3.15 -33.56 -3.29
C ASN A 207 3.45 -33.61 -1.77
N GLY A 208 2.40 -33.54 -0.95
CA GLY A 208 2.49 -33.60 0.51
C GLY A 208 3.02 -32.33 1.19
N ARG A 209 3.14 -31.21 0.46
CA ARG A 209 3.61 -29.92 0.98
C ARG A 209 2.59 -28.82 0.74
N MET A 210 2.72 -27.71 1.47
CA MET A 210 1.95 -26.49 1.23
C MET A 210 2.15 -26.01 -0.21
N ASP A 211 1.06 -25.58 -0.86
CA ASP A 211 1.09 -25.05 -2.22
C ASP A 211 1.02 -23.52 -2.24
N TYR A 212 1.79 -22.91 -3.14
CA TYR A 212 1.85 -21.45 -3.30
C TYR A 212 1.48 -21.01 -4.73
N GLY A 213 1.20 -21.97 -5.62
CA GLY A 213 1.12 -21.76 -7.06
C GLY A 213 -0.01 -20.82 -7.47
N GLY A 214 -1.14 -20.86 -6.76
CA GLY A 214 -2.26 -19.95 -7.02
C GLY A 214 -1.90 -18.47 -6.85
N ILE A 215 -1.16 -18.13 -5.78
CA ILE A 215 -0.71 -16.75 -5.54
C ILE A 215 0.51 -16.43 -6.40
N GLU A 216 1.44 -17.37 -6.60
CA GLU A 216 2.57 -17.19 -7.52
C GLU A 216 2.11 -16.87 -8.94
N ALA A 217 1.03 -17.50 -9.41
CA ALA A 217 0.44 -17.21 -10.72
C ALA A 217 -0.10 -15.78 -10.84
N ILE A 218 -0.56 -15.17 -9.75
CA ILE A 218 -0.98 -13.76 -9.70
C ILE A 218 0.23 -12.84 -9.70
N LEU A 219 1.23 -13.13 -8.88
CA LEU A 219 2.47 -12.36 -8.79
C LEU A 219 3.25 -12.37 -10.12
N GLN A 220 3.28 -13.49 -10.83
CA GLN A 220 3.92 -13.62 -12.15
C GLN A 220 3.27 -12.77 -13.23
N GLN A 221 2.02 -12.34 -13.03
CA GLN A 221 1.34 -11.37 -13.91
C GLN A 221 1.73 -9.91 -13.60
N GLY A 222 2.63 -9.69 -12.65
CA GLY A 222 3.14 -8.36 -12.27
C GLY A 222 2.35 -7.67 -11.16
N TYR A 223 1.31 -8.30 -10.61
CA TYR A 223 0.56 -7.72 -9.50
C TYR A 223 1.39 -7.64 -8.21
N VAL A 224 1.15 -6.60 -7.42
CA VAL A 224 1.80 -6.38 -6.12
C VAL A 224 0.85 -6.76 -4.99
N ASP A 225 1.27 -7.68 -4.13
CA ASP A 225 0.62 -7.97 -2.84
C ASP A 225 0.84 -6.78 -1.90
N VAL A 226 -0.15 -5.88 -1.80
CA VAL A 226 0.05 -4.61 -1.08
C VAL A 226 0.23 -4.80 0.43
N LEU A 227 -0.32 -5.88 1.00
CA LEU A 227 -0.11 -6.23 2.40
C LEU A 227 1.32 -6.70 2.64
N ALA A 228 1.84 -7.60 1.79
CA ALA A 228 3.21 -8.06 1.94
C ALA A 228 4.23 -6.94 1.67
N ALA A 229 3.97 -6.08 0.70
CA ALA A 229 4.86 -4.98 0.32
C ALA A 229 4.95 -3.87 1.39
N SER A 230 3.92 -3.70 2.22
CA SER A 230 3.89 -2.65 3.26
C SER A 230 4.41 -3.09 4.62
N ARG A 231 4.64 -4.39 4.84
CA ARG A 231 5.07 -4.94 6.13
C ARG A 231 6.54 -4.67 6.38
N TRP A 232 6.87 -4.34 7.62
CA TRP A 232 8.27 -4.31 8.07
C TRP A 232 8.76 -5.74 8.29
N SER A 233 10.05 -6.00 8.06
CA SER A 233 10.65 -7.33 8.28
C SER A 233 10.57 -7.82 9.73
N SER A 234 10.35 -6.91 10.69
CA SER A 234 10.15 -7.21 12.10
C SER A 234 8.70 -7.50 12.50
N GLU A 235 7.74 -7.32 11.59
CA GLU A 235 6.34 -7.62 11.89
C GLU A 235 6.11 -9.14 11.98
N THR A 236 5.28 -9.54 12.93
CA THR A 236 4.84 -10.93 13.06
C THR A 236 3.79 -11.25 12.01
N PHE A 237 3.76 -12.49 11.56
CA PHE A 237 2.72 -12.95 10.65
C PHE A 237 1.33 -12.74 11.27
N ALA A 238 0.39 -12.28 10.45
CA ALA A 238 -1.02 -12.20 10.79
C ALA A 238 -1.84 -12.71 9.61
N GLY A 239 -2.66 -13.73 9.87
CA GLY A 239 -3.61 -14.26 8.90
C GLY A 239 -4.94 -13.50 8.88
N SER A 240 -5.76 -13.81 7.88
CA SER A 240 -7.15 -13.36 7.77
C SER A 240 -8.14 -14.46 8.17
N PHE A 241 -7.71 -15.70 8.36
CA PHE A 241 -8.56 -16.84 8.68
C PHE A 241 -7.80 -17.92 9.48
N PRO A 242 -8.40 -18.64 10.43
CA PRO A 242 -9.76 -18.49 10.93
C PRO A 242 -9.85 -17.44 12.05
N THR A 243 -11.03 -16.86 12.23
CA THR A 243 -11.32 -16.05 13.42
C THR A 243 -11.73 -16.95 14.61
N PRO A 244 -11.70 -16.44 15.85
CA PRO A 244 -12.22 -17.15 17.01
C PRO A 244 -13.71 -17.54 16.94
N LEU A 245 -14.50 -16.95 16.04
CA LEU A 245 -15.92 -17.27 15.88
C LEU A 245 -16.17 -18.76 15.58
N VAL A 246 -15.20 -19.41 14.93
CA VAL A 246 -15.27 -20.82 14.51
C VAL A 246 -14.35 -21.73 15.31
N SER A 247 -13.96 -21.32 16.53
CA SER A 247 -13.05 -22.12 17.37
C SER A 247 -13.67 -23.44 17.86
N ASP A 248 -14.96 -23.68 17.62
CA ASP A 248 -15.65 -24.93 17.94
C ASP A 248 -15.38 -26.06 16.93
N GLU A 249 -14.79 -25.74 15.77
CA GLU A 249 -14.33 -26.71 14.77
C GLU A 249 -12.83 -26.55 14.53
N ASP A 250 -12.17 -27.64 14.10
CA ASP A 250 -10.77 -27.54 13.66
C ASP A 250 -10.74 -26.99 12.24
N HIS A 251 -10.39 -25.71 12.13
CA HIS A 251 -10.10 -25.07 10.85
C HIS A 251 -8.60 -25.08 10.53
N GLY A 252 -7.73 -25.67 11.36
CA GLY A 252 -6.28 -25.52 11.25
C GLY A 252 -5.80 -24.20 11.86
N THR A 253 -4.54 -23.85 11.58
CA THR A 253 -3.89 -22.66 12.15
C THR A 253 -4.07 -21.42 11.28
N ASP A 254 -3.55 -20.29 11.78
CA ASP A 254 -3.70 -18.97 11.18
C ASP A 254 -3.13 -18.89 9.76
N ARG A 255 -3.91 -18.35 8.82
CA ARG A 255 -3.57 -18.25 7.39
C ARG A 255 -4.10 -16.96 6.80
N ARG A 256 -3.38 -16.43 5.82
CA ARG A 256 -3.81 -15.27 5.04
C ARG A 256 -4.42 -15.76 3.74
N LEU A 257 -5.73 -15.61 3.60
CA LEU A 257 -6.51 -16.02 2.43
C LEU A 257 -7.10 -14.83 1.67
N ASP A 258 -7.26 -13.70 2.36
CA ASP A 258 -7.85 -12.48 1.82
C ASP A 258 -6.76 -11.48 1.43
N TYR A 259 -6.86 -10.95 0.21
CA TYR A 259 -5.83 -10.11 -0.39
C TYR A 259 -6.40 -8.87 -1.06
N LEU A 260 -5.54 -7.86 -1.13
CA LEU A 260 -5.61 -6.76 -2.07
C LEU A 260 -4.35 -6.81 -2.93
N PHE A 261 -4.51 -7.04 -4.23
CA PHE A 261 -3.44 -6.93 -5.20
C PHE A 261 -3.67 -5.72 -6.09
N ALA A 262 -2.61 -4.97 -6.37
CA ALA A 262 -2.65 -3.80 -7.25
C ALA A 262 -1.77 -4.01 -8.48
N SER A 263 -2.20 -3.51 -9.64
CA SER A 263 -1.36 -3.43 -10.83
C SER A 263 -0.09 -2.58 -10.56
N PRO A 264 1.02 -2.79 -11.29
CA PRO A 264 2.27 -2.04 -11.08
C PRO A 264 2.09 -0.52 -11.04
N ASN A 265 1.27 0.02 -11.94
CA ASN A 265 0.97 1.44 -12.05
C ASN A 265 -0.02 1.99 -11.00
N LEU A 266 -0.55 1.13 -10.12
CA LEU A 266 -1.43 1.50 -9.02
C LEU A 266 -0.79 1.25 -7.65
N ALA A 267 0.11 0.28 -7.53
CA ALA A 267 0.64 -0.22 -6.26
C ALA A 267 1.20 0.87 -5.33
N SER A 268 1.95 1.85 -5.87
CA SER A 268 2.52 2.96 -5.08
C SER A 268 1.46 3.97 -4.58
N SER A 269 0.25 3.91 -5.11
CA SER A 269 -0.89 4.74 -4.68
C SER A 269 -1.75 4.05 -3.62
N VAL A 270 -1.44 2.80 -3.26
CA VAL A 270 -2.15 2.05 -2.21
C VAL A 270 -1.47 2.32 -0.86
N GLU A 271 -2.27 2.74 0.11
CA GLU A 271 -1.83 3.23 1.41
C GLU A 271 -2.51 2.49 2.54
N SER A 272 -1.76 2.36 3.63
CA SER A 272 -2.23 1.76 4.88
C SER A 272 -2.99 0.43 4.71
N PRO A 273 -2.52 -0.51 3.84
CA PRO A 273 -3.17 -1.79 3.71
C PRO A 273 -3.04 -2.56 5.04
N VAL A 274 -4.14 -3.13 5.52
CA VAL A 274 -4.19 -3.76 6.84
C VAL A 274 -5.24 -4.87 6.90
N ILE A 275 -4.92 -5.94 7.63
CA ILE A 275 -5.90 -6.94 8.06
C ILE A 275 -6.49 -6.45 9.38
N LEU A 276 -7.79 -6.21 9.41
CA LEU A 276 -8.48 -5.63 10.57
C LEU A 276 -8.73 -6.72 11.62
N ARG A 277 -7.73 -7.00 12.46
CA ARG A 277 -7.81 -7.97 13.56
C ARG A 277 -8.02 -7.27 14.89
N ASP A 278 -9.23 -7.34 15.40
CA ASP A 278 -9.60 -6.80 16.72
C ASP A 278 -10.75 -7.63 17.33
N PRO A 279 -11.11 -7.41 18.62
CA PRO A 279 -12.17 -8.17 19.26
C PRO A 279 -13.53 -8.06 18.58
N VAL A 280 -13.83 -6.97 17.87
CA VAL A 280 -15.09 -6.80 17.13
C VAL A 280 -15.05 -7.66 15.88
N THR A 281 -14.03 -7.49 15.02
CA THR A 281 -13.94 -8.23 13.75
C THR A 281 -13.80 -9.74 13.95
N ALA A 282 -13.20 -10.17 15.06
CA ALA A 282 -13.08 -11.58 15.47
C ALA A 282 -14.42 -12.32 15.62
N ARG A 283 -15.55 -11.61 15.69
CA ARG A 283 -16.90 -12.18 15.88
C ARG A 283 -17.82 -12.00 14.67
N LEU A 284 -17.40 -11.27 13.63
CA LEU A 284 -18.28 -10.90 12.52
C LEU A 284 -18.39 -11.97 11.43
N SER A 285 -17.30 -12.66 11.16
CA SER A 285 -17.16 -13.72 10.16
C SER A 285 -16.07 -14.69 10.61
N ASP A 286 -15.88 -15.81 9.93
CA ASP A 286 -14.71 -16.67 10.10
C ASP A 286 -13.46 -16.08 9.42
N HIS A 287 -13.63 -15.07 8.56
CA HIS A 287 -12.56 -14.24 8.00
C HIS A 287 -12.47 -12.85 8.66
N TYR A 288 -11.26 -12.31 8.76
CA TYR A 288 -11.00 -10.93 9.11
C TYR A 288 -11.06 -10.05 7.85
N PRO A 289 -11.72 -8.87 7.89
CA PRO A 289 -11.72 -7.93 6.77
C PRO A 289 -10.32 -7.39 6.46
N VAL A 290 -10.05 -7.13 5.19
CA VAL A 290 -8.84 -6.42 4.73
C VAL A 290 -9.25 -5.04 4.20
N ARG A 291 -8.49 -4.00 4.56
CA ARG A 291 -8.73 -2.62 4.13
C ARG A 291 -7.48 -2.01 3.52
N ALA A 292 -7.64 -1.15 2.52
CA ALA A 292 -6.61 -0.20 2.09
C ALA A 292 -7.24 1.13 1.65
N VAL A 293 -6.43 2.18 1.58
CA VAL A 293 -6.79 3.46 0.97
C VAL A 293 -6.07 3.56 -0.38
N VAL A 294 -6.77 3.93 -1.45
CA VAL A 294 -6.19 4.03 -2.79
C VAL A 294 -6.26 5.47 -3.26
N ARG A 295 -5.13 6.13 -3.51
CA ARG A 295 -5.13 7.46 -4.15
C ARG A 295 -5.47 7.33 -5.63
N LEU A 296 -6.48 8.05 -6.08
CA LEU A 296 -6.93 7.99 -7.48
C LEU A 296 -6.05 8.82 -8.41
N GLN A 297 -5.44 9.88 -7.92
CA GLN A 297 -4.33 10.52 -8.61
C GLN A 297 -3.04 10.11 -7.88
N PRO A 298 -1.97 9.70 -8.59
CA PRO A 298 -0.67 9.60 -7.96
C PRO A 298 -0.41 10.94 -7.29
N ALA A 299 0.08 10.95 -6.04
CA ALA A 299 0.57 12.19 -5.47
C ALA A 299 1.52 12.78 -6.51
N GLN A 300 1.20 13.96 -7.03
CA GLN A 300 2.21 14.76 -7.72
C GLN A 300 3.23 14.98 -6.62
N ALA A 301 4.28 14.16 -6.58
CA ALA A 301 5.30 14.29 -5.55
C ALA A 301 5.78 15.71 -5.71
N ALA A 302 5.39 16.58 -4.76
CA ALA A 302 5.86 17.94 -4.74
C ALA A 302 7.37 17.78 -4.76
N SER A 303 8.00 18.24 -5.85
CA SER A 303 9.43 18.11 -6.00
C SER A 303 10.04 18.66 -4.72
N VAL A 304 10.75 17.80 -3.97
CA VAL A 304 11.52 18.27 -2.81
C VAL A 304 12.64 19.23 -3.25
N PHE A 305 12.91 19.27 -4.55
CA PHE A 305 13.79 20.22 -5.19
C PHE A 305 13.01 21.47 -5.62
N GLU A 306 13.47 22.63 -5.19
CA GLU A 306 12.95 23.94 -5.61
C GLU A 306 13.18 24.23 -7.12
N GLY A 307 14.05 23.45 -7.78
CA GLY A 307 14.35 23.59 -9.20
C GLY A 307 15.15 22.41 -9.76
N ALA A 308 15.54 22.50 -11.03
CA ALA A 308 16.38 21.48 -11.66
C ALA A 308 17.76 21.38 -10.95
N PRO A 309 18.33 20.17 -10.80
CA PRO A 309 19.66 20.01 -10.24
C PRO A 309 20.69 20.79 -11.07
N GLN A 310 21.61 21.47 -10.38
CA GLN A 310 22.70 22.21 -10.99
C GLN A 310 24.04 21.58 -10.63
N LEU A 311 24.91 21.42 -11.62
CA LEU A 311 26.28 20.98 -11.38
C LEU A 311 27.06 22.13 -10.73
N LEU A 312 27.44 21.98 -9.46
CA LEU A 312 28.20 23.00 -8.72
C LEU A 312 29.71 22.85 -8.88
N SER A 313 30.19 21.64 -9.20
CA SER A 313 31.60 21.28 -9.39
C SER A 313 31.70 20.05 -10.29
N GLU A 314 32.62 20.06 -11.26
CA GLU A 314 32.94 18.88 -12.08
C GLU A 314 33.85 17.90 -11.35
N THR A 315 34.64 18.39 -10.40
CA THR A 315 35.44 17.55 -9.50
C THR A 315 34.60 17.18 -8.28
N GLY A 316 34.76 15.94 -7.80
CA GLY A 316 34.02 15.45 -6.62
C GLY A 316 34.18 16.35 -5.40
N ALA A 317 33.14 16.46 -4.57
CA ALA A 317 33.08 17.35 -3.42
C ALA A 317 33.97 16.92 -2.22
N GLY A 318 34.96 16.05 -2.42
CA GLY A 318 35.74 15.47 -1.33
C GLY A 318 34.88 14.61 -0.38
N GLU A 319 35.36 14.43 0.84
CA GLU A 319 34.68 13.65 1.88
C GLU A 319 33.65 14.50 2.63
N GLY A 320 32.60 13.85 3.13
CA GLY A 320 31.56 14.49 3.94
C GLY A 320 30.91 15.73 3.31
N PRO A 321 30.44 15.71 2.04
CA PRO A 321 29.72 16.85 1.48
C PRO A 321 28.44 17.13 2.27
N ALA A 322 28.34 18.30 2.88
CA ALA A 322 27.21 18.71 3.70
C ALA A 322 26.70 20.10 3.28
N TRP A 323 25.42 20.18 2.90
CA TRP A 323 24.80 21.46 2.51
C TRP A 323 24.25 22.20 3.73
N HIS A 324 24.70 23.44 3.92
CA HIS A 324 24.15 24.35 4.93
C HIS A 324 23.37 25.49 4.26
N PRO A 325 22.08 25.71 4.58
CA PRO A 325 21.19 26.63 3.85
C PRO A 325 21.66 28.10 3.87
N GLN A 326 22.37 28.50 4.93
CA GLN A 326 22.89 29.87 5.06
C GLN A 326 24.31 30.04 4.51
N LEU A 327 25.13 28.97 4.46
CA LEU A 327 26.56 29.08 4.14
C LEU A 327 26.83 28.62 2.70
N GLY A 328 26.38 27.41 2.35
CA GLY A 328 26.75 26.73 1.10
C GLY A 328 27.17 25.28 1.36
N LEU A 329 28.03 24.75 0.49
CA LEU A 329 28.52 23.38 0.56
C LEU A 329 29.78 23.31 1.44
N LEU A 330 29.72 22.52 2.51
CA LEU A 330 30.84 22.18 3.37
C LEU A 330 31.43 20.84 2.96
N THR A 331 32.75 20.72 2.99
CA THR A 331 33.47 19.48 2.65
C THR A 331 34.67 19.28 3.57
N SER A 332 35.02 18.02 3.83
CA SER A 332 36.25 17.70 4.53
C SER A 332 37.39 17.44 3.53
N GLY A 333 38.54 18.06 3.77
CA GLY A 333 39.71 17.90 2.91
C GLY A 333 40.92 18.66 3.42
N GLU A 334 42.12 18.14 3.16
CA GLU A 334 43.40 18.77 3.55
C GLU A 334 43.52 19.06 5.07
N GLY A 335 42.81 18.28 5.90
CA GLY A 335 42.75 18.46 7.35
C GLY A 335 41.79 19.56 7.83
N ASN A 336 41.10 20.23 6.91
CA ASN A 336 40.18 21.33 7.17
C ASN A 336 38.72 20.94 6.90
N ILE A 337 37.80 21.76 7.40
CA ILE A 337 36.46 21.91 6.80
C ILE A 337 36.54 23.08 5.84
N ASN A 338 36.28 22.82 4.56
CA ASN A 338 36.24 23.81 3.50
C ASN A 338 34.80 24.23 3.22
N LEU A 339 34.59 25.46 2.77
CA LEU A 339 33.30 26.00 2.36
C LEU A 339 33.38 26.48 0.92
N ARG A 340 32.52 25.95 0.06
CA ARG A 340 32.09 26.61 -1.17
C ARG A 340 30.80 27.35 -0.87
N ASP A 341 30.87 28.67 -0.80
CA ASP A 341 29.70 29.48 -0.48
C ASP A 341 28.65 29.45 -1.60
N ARG A 342 27.51 30.09 -1.36
CA ARG A 342 26.40 30.16 -2.32
C ARG A 342 26.73 30.94 -3.61
N SER A 343 27.77 31.79 -3.59
CA SER A 343 28.29 32.48 -4.77
C SER A 343 29.31 31.64 -5.56
N GLY A 344 29.79 30.55 -4.96
CA GLY A 344 30.78 29.65 -5.53
C GLY A 344 32.22 29.93 -5.09
N THR A 345 32.45 30.89 -4.20
CA THR A 345 33.78 31.15 -3.65
C THR A 345 34.17 30.04 -2.67
N VAL A 346 35.39 29.52 -2.82
CA VAL A 346 35.95 28.47 -1.96
C VAL A 346 36.87 29.10 -0.91
N SER A 347 36.73 28.67 0.33
CA SER A 347 37.54 29.13 1.46
C SER A 347 37.67 28.05 2.54
N VAL A 348 38.64 28.21 3.45
CA VAL A 348 38.72 27.38 4.65
C VAL A 348 37.72 27.90 5.67
N TYR A 349 36.77 27.04 6.09
CA TYR A 349 35.76 27.37 7.09
C TYR A 349 36.24 27.09 8.51
N VAL A 350 36.89 25.93 8.72
CA VAL A 350 37.58 25.58 9.97
C VAL A 350 38.92 24.95 9.63
N ALA A 351 40.00 25.62 10.02
CA ALA A 351 41.35 25.10 9.88
C ALA A 351 41.62 23.98 10.89
N GLU A 352 42.41 22.98 10.48
CA GLU A 352 42.88 21.87 11.33
C GLU A 352 41.71 21.13 12.04
N ALA A 353 40.57 21.03 11.36
CA ALA A 353 39.38 20.40 11.88
C ALA A 353 39.57 18.90 12.10
N GLY A 354 40.49 18.25 11.38
CA GLY A 354 40.72 16.81 11.49
C GLY A 354 39.46 15.99 11.22
N SER A 355 38.60 16.50 10.33
CA SER A 355 37.27 16.00 10.00
C SER A 355 37.30 14.92 8.91
N ASN A 356 36.19 14.18 8.78
CA ASN A 356 35.90 13.32 7.64
C ASN A 356 34.44 13.49 7.20
N GLY A 357 33.51 12.69 7.72
CA GLY A 357 32.08 12.89 7.49
C GLY A 357 31.56 14.15 8.18
N LEU A 358 30.73 14.90 7.45
CA LEU A 358 30.02 16.07 7.93
C LEU A 358 28.52 15.88 7.69
N LEU A 359 27.70 16.47 8.57
CA LEU A 359 26.26 16.57 8.38
C LEU A 359 25.75 17.86 9.02
N VAL A 360 24.80 18.53 8.37
CA VAL A 360 24.07 19.65 8.96
C VAL A 360 22.80 19.12 9.60
N ASP A 361 22.65 19.32 10.91
CA ASP A 361 21.45 18.86 11.63
C ASP A 361 20.25 19.79 11.40
N ARG A 362 19.07 19.39 11.90
CA ARG A 362 17.81 20.12 11.68
C ARG A 362 17.82 21.53 12.28
N GLU A 363 18.74 21.81 13.20
CA GLU A 363 18.94 23.11 13.83
C GLU A 363 20.03 23.95 13.14
N GLY A 364 20.58 23.49 12.00
CA GLY A 364 21.62 24.21 11.26
C GLY A 364 23.01 24.14 11.92
N ARG A 365 23.28 23.12 12.73
CA ARG A 365 24.59 22.89 13.36
C ARG A 365 25.34 21.83 12.59
N ILE A 366 26.67 21.94 12.58
CA ILE A 366 27.53 21.05 11.81
C ILE A 366 27.99 19.91 12.74
N VAL A 367 27.52 18.71 12.46
CA VAL A 367 28.02 17.47 13.05
C VAL A 367 29.27 17.05 12.30
N VAL A 368 30.32 16.70 13.05
CA VAL A 368 31.65 16.41 12.51
C VAL A 368 32.13 15.08 13.07
N CYS A 369 32.41 14.13 12.17
CA CYS A 369 33.24 12.98 12.47
C CYS A 369 34.70 13.43 12.45
N GLU A 370 35.39 13.34 13.59
CA GLU A 370 36.79 13.75 13.75
C GLU A 370 37.68 12.51 13.94
N PRO A 371 38.13 11.83 12.87
CA PRO A 371 39.00 10.66 13.01
C PRO A 371 40.31 11.00 13.74
N VAL A 372 40.89 12.19 13.49
CA VAL A 372 42.13 12.62 14.14
C VAL A 372 41.97 12.74 15.66
N ARG A 373 40.82 13.25 16.12
CA ARG A 373 40.52 13.40 17.56
C ARG A 373 39.74 12.23 18.14
N ARG A 374 39.43 11.21 17.31
CA ARG A 374 38.71 9.99 17.67
C ARG A 374 37.38 10.27 18.38
N ARG A 375 36.59 11.20 17.81
CA ARG A 375 35.33 11.66 18.40
C ARG A 375 34.32 12.12 17.35
N VAL A 376 33.07 12.26 17.78
CA VAL A 376 32.01 12.97 17.04
C VAL A 376 31.67 14.23 17.81
N SER A 377 31.68 15.37 17.12
CA SER A 377 31.33 16.66 17.70
C SER A 377 30.25 17.39 16.93
N ARG A 378 29.75 18.46 17.52
CA ARG A 378 28.76 19.35 16.94
C ARG A 378 29.22 20.79 17.12
N ARG A 379 29.27 21.53 16.03
CA ARG A 379 29.70 22.92 15.96
C ARG A 379 28.53 23.81 15.57
N THR A 380 28.28 24.86 16.35
CA THR A 380 27.33 25.93 16.02
C THR A 380 28.00 27.00 15.15
N LEU A 381 27.21 27.84 14.47
CA LEU A 381 27.72 28.87 13.55
C LEU A 381 28.55 29.96 14.25
N ASP A 382 28.32 30.21 15.54
CA ASP A 382 29.16 31.08 16.39
C ASP A 382 30.53 30.47 16.73
N GLY A 383 30.79 29.25 16.28
CA GLY A 383 32.05 28.55 16.45
C GLY A 383 32.19 27.75 17.74
N LYS A 384 31.13 27.62 18.56
CA LYS A 384 31.17 26.75 19.74
C LYS A 384 31.09 25.28 19.31
N THR A 385 31.99 24.45 19.84
CA THR A 385 32.02 23.00 19.59
C THR A 385 31.67 22.22 20.85
N THR A 386 30.78 21.24 20.73
CA THR A 386 30.37 20.31 21.80
C THR A 386 30.66 18.88 21.37
N VAL A 387 31.31 18.08 22.22
CA VAL A 387 31.54 16.66 21.96
C VAL A 387 30.25 15.88 22.18
N LEU A 388 29.84 15.08 21.21
CA LEU A 388 28.64 14.24 21.28
C LEU A 388 28.96 12.83 21.73
N ALA A 389 30.06 12.29 21.22
CA ALA A 389 30.55 10.97 21.58
C ALA A 389 32.08 10.97 21.47
N GLU A 390 32.76 10.34 22.43
CA GLU A 390 34.23 10.20 22.41
C GLU A 390 34.72 8.81 22.85
N THR A 391 33.89 8.06 23.59
CA THR A 391 34.22 6.70 24.03
C THR A 391 33.01 5.78 23.94
N PHE A 392 33.30 4.49 23.77
CA PHE A 392 32.33 3.40 23.86
C PHE A 392 32.95 2.21 24.61
N GLY A 393 32.25 1.70 25.63
CA GLY A 393 32.78 0.64 26.49
C GLY A 393 34.12 0.99 27.16
N GLY A 394 34.35 2.28 27.46
CA GLY A 394 35.60 2.78 28.05
C GLY A 394 36.78 2.93 27.07
N LYS A 395 36.60 2.63 25.78
CA LYS A 395 37.62 2.78 24.74
C LYS A 395 37.32 3.97 23.83
N LYS A 396 38.35 4.59 23.25
CA LYS A 396 38.20 5.62 22.19
C LYS A 396 37.78 4.97 20.88
N PHE A 397 37.02 5.69 20.05
CA PHE A 397 36.66 5.27 18.68
C PHE A 397 37.90 5.08 17.80
N ASN A 398 37.86 4.22 16.79
CA ASN A 398 38.96 3.98 15.87
C ASN A 398 39.17 5.15 14.90
N GLN A 399 38.22 5.33 13.98
CA GLN A 399 38.21 6.35 12.94
C GLN A 399 36.76 6.74 12.61
N PRO A 400 36.08 7.58 13.42
CA PRO A 400 34.78 8.12 13.05
C PRO A 400 34.78 8.66 11.61
N ASN A 401 33.92 8.09 10.76
CA ASN A 401 34.00 8.30 9.31
C ASN A 401 32.72 8.98 8.78
N ASP A 402 31.63 8.25 8.57
CA ASP A 402 30.36 8.78 8.06
C ASP A 402 29.37 9.10 9.18
N VAL A 403 28.39 9.95 8.91
CA VAL A 403 27.34 10.29 9.88
C VAL A 403 25.97 10.50 9.25
N ALA A 404 24.93 10.03 9.92
CA ALA A 404 23.52 10.18 9.54
C ALA A 404 22.63 10.47 10.76
N VAL A 405 21.47 11.08 10.51
CA VAL A 405 20.47 11.38 11.53
C VAL A 405 19.09 10.93 11.05
N ASP A 406 18.33 10.25 11.90
CA ASP A 406 16.99 9.78 11.57
C ASP A 406 15.88 10.83 11.85
N SER A 407 14.61 10.49 11.59
CA SER A 407 13.47 11.37 11.85
C SER A 407 13.19 11.65 13.34
N LYS A 408 13.82 10.90 14.26
CA LYS A 408 13.72 11.06 15.71
C LYS A 408 14.94 11.78 16.31
N ASN A 409 15.79 12.37 15.47
CA ASN A 409 17.04 13.05 15.85
C ASN A 409 18.07 12.14 16.53
N ARG A 410 18.06 10.83 16.26
CA ARG A 410 19.12 9.90 16.69
C ARG A 410 20.26 9.95 15.68
N LEU A 411 21.48 9.99 16.18
CA LEU A 411 22.71 10.09 15.38
C LEU A 411 23.36 8.72 15.23
N TYR A 412 23.77 8.39 14.02
CA TYR A 412 24.46 7.16 13.64
C TYR A 412 25.77 7.53 12.95
N PHE A 413 26.87 6.85 13.27
CA PHE A 413 28.15 7.07 12.61
C PHE A 413 28.92 5.77 12.44
N THR A 414 29.80 5.71 11.46
CA THR A 414 30.68 4.56 11.20
C THR A 414 32.03 4.76 11.92
N ASP A 415 32.63 3.66 12.39
CA ASP A 415 33.92 3.64 13.09
C ASP A 415 34.80 2.47 12.60
N PRO A 416 35.26 2.51 11.33
CA PRO A 416 36.05 1.46 10.68
C PRO A 416 37.37 1.09 11.38
#